data_AF-A0A925T1W3-F1
#
_entry.id   AF-A0A925T1W3-F1
#
_cell.length_a   1.000
_cell.length_b   1.000
_cell.length_c   1.000
_cell.angle_alpha   90.00
_cell.angle_beta   90.00
_cell.angle_gamma   90.00
#
_symmetry.space_group_name_H-M   'P 1'
#
loop_
_entity.id
_entity.type
_entity.pdbx_description
1 polymer ?
#
loop_
_entity_poly.entity_id
_entity_poly.type
_entity_poly.pdbx_seq_one_letter_code
_entity_poly.pdbx_strand_id
1 'polypeptide(L)'
;MAASILNVEDFDPAEWKIEREGREWKGEEFDKRIYQAPEKIEYVGGIFVDERQRLTVLAMLLENLGIDKTVQLGNVEDWNAAIAELKFKEHS
;
A
#
# COMPACT_ATOMS: atom_id res chain seq x y z
N MET A 1 8.10 12.67 -12.36
CA MET A 1 8.49 11.56 -11.48
C MET A 1 8.02 11.92 -10.10
N ALA A 2 7.00 11.24 -9.56
CA ALA A 2 6.65 11.42 -8.17
C ALA A 2 7.81 10.86 -7.34
N ALA A 3 8.43 11.69 -6.51
CA ALA A 3 9.39 11.19 -5.53
C ALA A 3 8.62 10.22 -4.64
N SER A 4 9.00 8.93 -4.64
CA SER A 4 8.43 7.99 -3.69
C SER A 4 8.85 8.46 -2.29
N ILE A 5 7.89 9.01 -1.53
CA ILE A 5 8.10 9.44 -0.14
C ILE A 5 8.41 8.24 0.76
N LEU A 6 8.06 7.04 0.30
CA LEU A 6 8.48 5.77 0.90
C LEU A 6 9.91 5.46 0.44
N ASN A 7 10.86 5.62 1.36
CA ASN A 7 12.27 5.24 1.15
C ASN A 7 12.52 3.84 1.74
N VAL A 8 11.89 2.82 1.15
CA VAL A 8 12.06 1.40 1.53
C VAL A 8 12.69 0.68 0.34
N GLU A 9 13.81 -0.01 0.57
CA GLU A 9 14.52 -0.75 -0.47
C GLU A 9 13.59 -1.73 -1.19
N ASP A 10 13.66 -1.75 -2.52
CA ASP A 10 12.91 -2.64 -3.42
C ASP A 10 11.37 -2.57 -3.29
N PHE A 11 10.81 -1.48 -2.76
CA PHE A 11 9.38 -1.20 -2.83
C PHE A 11 9.11 0.04 -3.69
N ASP A 12 8.49 -0.16 -4.85
CA ASP A 12 8.03 0.93 -5.71
C ASP A 12 6.50 1.08 -5.62
N PRO A 13 5.99 2.17 -5.00
CA PRO A 13 4.54 2.41 -4.94
C PRO A 13 3.91 2.63 -6.33
N ALA A 14 4.68 3.03 -7.35
CA ALA A 14 4.16 3.28 -8.69
C ALA A 14 3.76 2.00 -9.45
N GLU A 15 4.21 0.81 -9.00
CA GLU A 15 3.80 -0.48 -9.56
C GLU A 15 2.37 -0.90 -9.17
N TRP A 16 1.75 -0.17 -8.23
CA TRP A 16 0.44 -0.47 -7.69
C TRP A 16 -0.60 0.50 -8.23
N LYS A 17 -1.60 -0.03 -8.92
CA LYS A 17 -2.77 0.69 -9.41
C LYS A 17 -3.83 0.73 -8.31
N ILE A 18 -3.57 1.56 -7.31
CA ILE A 18 -4.48 1.83 -6.19
C ILE A 18 -5.42 2.99 -6.59
N GLU A 19 -6.70 2.69 -6.65
CA GLU A 19 -7.75 3.64 -7.04
C GLU A 19 -8.79 3.80 -5.92
N ARG A 20 -9.77 4.69 -6.13
CA ARG A 20 -10.84 4.93 -5.15
C ARG A 20 -11.67 3.68 -4.88
N GLU A 21 -12.02 2.97 -5.94
CA GLU A 21 -12.71 1.68 -5.88
C GLU A 21 -11.70 0.54 -6.01
N GLY A 22 -11.96 -0.55 -5.30
CA GLY A 22 -11.15 -1.75 -5.39
C GLY A 22 -11.42 -2.51 -6.69
N ARG A 23 -10.43 -3.30 -7.11
CA ARG A 23 -10.50 -4.13 -8.32
C ARG A 23 -10.03 -5.55 -8.04
N GLU A 24 -10.72 -6.50 -8.66
CA GLU A 24 -10.29 -7.90 -8.67
C GLU A 24 -9.16 -8.08 -9.70
N TRP A 25 -8.09 -8.77 -9.32
CA TRP A 25 -7.04 -9.18 -10.24
C TRP A 25 -7.46 -10.37 -11.09
N LYS A 26 -7.07 -10.38 -12.37
CA LYS A 26 -7.45 -11.44 -13.32
C LYS A 26 -6.29 -11.83 -14.21
N GLY A 27 -6.24 -13.11 -14.58
CA GLY A 27 -5.24 -13.65 -15.51
C GLY A 27 -3.80 -13.40 -15.04
N GLU A 28 -2.96 -12.95 -15.96
CA GLU A 28 -1.52 -12.70 -15.71
C GLU A 28 -1.26 -11.72 -14.56
N GLU A 29 -2.18 -10.78 -14.30
CA GLU A 29 -2.07 -9.86 -13.18
C GLU A 29 -2.21 -10.59 -11.84
N PHE A 30 -3.16 -11.52 -11.74
CA PHE A 30 -3.32 -12.33 -10.54
C PHE A 30 -2.05 -13.13 -10.27
N ASP A 31 -1.50 -13.78 -11.30
CA ASP A 31 -0.27 -14.57 -11.18
C ASP A 31 0.89 -13.70 -10.71
N LYS A 32 1.10 -12.53 -11.34
CA LYS A 32 2.15 -11.57 -10.94
C LYS A 32 2.01 -11.17 -9.47
N ARG A 33 0.80 -10.85 -9.01
CA ARG A 33 0.55 -10.41 -7.63
C ARG A 33 0.77 -11.52 -6.61
N ILE A 34 0.43 -12.76 -6.94
CA ILE A 34 0.71 -13.91 -6.06
C ILE A 34 2.21 -14.15 -5.93
N TYR A 35 3.01 -13.96 -6.98
CA TYR A 35 4.48 -14.05 -6.88
C TYR A 35 5.11 -12.94 -6.04
N GLN A 36 4.44 -11.79 -5.89
CA GLN A 36 4.89 -10.69 -5.02
C GLN A 36 4.48 -10.91 -3.54
N ALA A 37 3.50 -11.78 -3.28
CA ALA A 37 3.03 -12.02 -1.92
C ALA A 37 4.10 -12.71 -1.07
N PRO A 38 4.27 -12.34 0.21
CA PRO A 38 5.12 -13.09 1.12
C PRO A 38 4.66 -14.55 1.21
N GLU A 39 5.59 -15.49 1.14
CA GLU A 39 5.29 -16.93 1.19
C GLU A 39 4.65 -17.38 2.51
N LYS A 40 4.93 -16.64 3.60
CA LYS A 40 4.46 -16.95 4.96
C LYS A 40 4.08 -15.69 5.69
N ILE A 41 3.06 -15.82 6.55
CA ILE A 41 2.73 -14.81 7.54
C ILE A 41 3.60 -15.06 8.78
N GLU A 42 4.39 -14.07 9.15
CA GLU A 42 5.26 -14.12 10.33
C GLU A 42 4.72 -13.18 11.42
N TYR A 43 4.83 -13.58 12.69
CA TYR A 43 4.35 -12.80 13.83
C TYR A 43 5.53 -12.41 14.73
N VAL A 44 6.13 -11.25 14.48
CA VAL A 44 7.31 -10.76 15.22
C VAL A 44 7.12 -9.28 15.55
N GLY A 45 6.54 -8.98 16.71
CA GLY A 45 6.21 -7.61 17.11
C GLY A 45 5.11 -6.95 16.26
N GLY A 46 4.45 -7.73 15.41
CA GLY A 46 3.47 -7.31 14.40
C GLY A 46 3.29 -8.42 13.36
N ILE A 47 2.64 -8.10 12.24
CA ILE A 47 2.53 -9.00 11.08
C ILE A 47 3.67 -8.68 10.11
N PHE A 48 4.36 -9.72 9.63
CA PHE A 48 5.56 -9.69 8.79
C PHE A 48 6.81 -9.11 9.47
N VAL A 49 7.98 -9.65 9.12
CA VAL A 49 9.26 -9.31 9.75
C VAL A 49 9.72 -7.92 9.33
N ASP A 50 9.60 -7.59 8.05
CA ASP A 50 10.12 -6.34 7.48
C ASP A 50 9.02 -5.39 6.98
N GLU A 51 9.37 -4.11 6.86
CA GLU A 51 8.44 -3.06 6.40
C GLU A 51 8.03 -3.23 4.94
N ARG A 52 8.93 -3.73 4.10
CA ARG A 52 8.67 -4.00 2.68
C ARG A 52 7.56 -5.05 2.52
N GLN A 53 7.58 -6.13 3.28
CA GLN A 53 6.52 -7.15 3.29
C GLN A 53 5.18 -6.55 3.73
N ARG A 54 5.19 -5.71 4.78
CA ARG A 54 3.98 -5.00 5.24
C ARG A 54 3.43 -4.07 4.16
N LEU A 55 4.27 -3.27 3.52
CA LEU A 55 3.89 -2.36 2.45
C LEU A 55 3.39 -3.10 1.21
N THR A 56 4.04 -4.20 0.84
CA THR A 56 3.63 -5.06 -0.28
C THR A 56 2.23 -5.60 -0.04
N VAL A 57 1.98 -6.21 1.12
CA VAL A 57 0.66 -6.77 1.44
C VAL A 57 -0.38 -5.67 1.63
N LEU A 58 0.01 -4.51 2.18
CA LEU A 58 -0.89 -3.36 2.25
C LEU A 58 -1.30 -2.89 0.85
N ALA A 59 -0.35 -2.69 -0.06
CA ALA A 59 -0.63 -2.26 -1.43
C ALA A 59 -1.52 -3.28 -2.18
N MET A 60 -1.25 -4.57 -1.99
CA MET A 60 -2.10 -5.67 -2.46
C MET A 60 -3.56 -5.54 -1.99
N LEU A 61 -3.75 -5.30 -0.69
CA LEU A 61 -5.08 -5.13 -0.10
C LEU A 61 -5.77 -3.85 -0.60
N LEU A 62 -5.03 -2.75 -0.72
CA LEU A 62 -5.55 -1.47 -1.20
C LEU A 62 -6.01 -1.53 -2.66
N GLU A 63 -5.29 -2.24 -3.54
CA GLU A 63 -5.76 -2.47 -4.91
C GLU A 63 -7.10 -3.24 -4.94
N ASN A 64 -7.27 -4.24 -4.07
CA ASN A 64 -8.48 -5.06 -4.04
C ASN A 64 -9.68 -4.38 -3.35
N LEU A 65 -9.42 -3.52 -2.35
CA LEU A 65 -10.46 -2.88 -1.55
C LEU A 65 -10.84 -1.48 -2.04
N GLY A 66 -9.86 -0.72 -2.52
CA GLY A 66 -9.99 0.69 -2.89
C GLY A 66 -9.87 1.63 -1.69
N ILE A 67 -9.45 2.86 -1.98
CA ILE A 67 -9.25 3.92 -0.97
C ILE A 67 -10.54 4.21 -0.21
N ASP A 68 -11.70 4.21 -0.87
CA ASP A 68 -12.97 4.61 -0.26
C ASP A 68 -13.39 3.69 0.90
N LYS A 69 -13.03 2.41 0.85
CA LYS A 69 -13.24 1.48 1.97
C LYS A 69 -12.13 1.62 3.02
N THR A 70 -10.89 1.81 2.59
CA THR A 70 -9.75 1.95 3.50
C THR A 70 -9.87 3.16 4.41
N VAL A 71 -10.29 4.32 3.90
CA VAL A 71 -10.40 5.55 4.71
C VAL A 71 -11.51 5.48 5.76
N GLN A 72 -12.42 4.50 5.65
CA GLN A 72 -13.41 4.21 6.69
C GLN A 72 -12.78 3.48 7.89
N LEU A 73 -11.56 2.93 7.72
CA LEU A 73 -10.77 2.36 8.80
C LEU A 73 -9.92 3.47 9.43
N GLY A 74 -10.03 3.62 10.75
CA GLY A 74 -9.34 4.68 11.49
C GLY A 74 -10.14 5.99 11.57
N ASN A 75 -9.52 7.01 12.14
CA ASN A 75 -10.12 8.32 12.33
C ASN A 75 -9.88 9.22 11.09
N VAL A 76 -10.91 9.94 10.64
CA VAL A 76 -10.84 10.75 9.41
C VAL A 76 -9.96 11.99 9.56
N GLU A 77 -9.89 12.57 10.75
CA GLU A 77 -9.02 13.69 11.06
C GLU A 77 -7.54 13.28 10.95
N ASP A 78 -7.17 12.09 11.42
CA ASP A 78 -5.81 11.55 11.29
C ASP A 78 -5.41 11.34 9.82
N TRP A 79 -6.34 10.83 8.99
CA TRP A 79 -6.13 10.70 7.54
C TRP A 79 -5.87 12.06 6.87
N ASN A 80 -6.70 13.05 7.19
CA ASN A 80 -6.56 14.39 6.64
C ASN A 80 -5.22 15.04 7.03
N ALA A 81 -4.80 14.85 8.29
CA ALA A 81 -3.51 15.35 8.77
C ALA A 81 -2.34 14.71 8.01
N ALA A 82 -2.34 13.39 7.86
CA ALA A 82 -1.30 12.66 7.13
C ALA A 82 -1.21 13.09 5.64
N ILE A 83 -2.35 13.30 4.97
CA ILE A 83 -2.40 13.79 3.58
C ILE A 83 -1.86 15.22 3.47
N ALA A 84 -2.19 16.09 4.43
CA ALA A 84 -1.68 17.45 4.45
C ALA A 84 -0.16 17.49 4.57
N GLU A 85 0.41 16.64 5.45
CA GLU A 85 1.86 16.50 5.61
C GLU A 85 2.52 15.94 4.34
N LEU A 86 1.90 14.94 3.69
CA LEU A 86 2.38 14.39 2.42
C LEU A 86 2.51 15.48 1.36
N LYS A 87 1.46 16.28 1.16
CA LYS A 87 1.44 17.39 0.19
C LYS A 87 2.51 18.44 0.51
N PHE A 88 2.74 18.73 1.79
CA PHE A 88 3.79 19.65 2.21
C PHE A 88 5.19 19.14 1.80
N LYS A 89 5.45 17.85 1.99
CA LYS A 89 6.73 17.22 1.60
C LYS A 89 6.97 17.19 0.10
N GLU A 90 5.92 17.07 -0.73
CA GLU A 90 6.06 17.10 -2.19
C GLU A 90 6.41 18.48 -2.77
N HIS A 91 6.07 19.56 -2.06
CA HIS A 91 6.29 20.95 -2.50
C HIS A 91 7.51 21.62 -1.85
N SER A 92 8.20 20.92 -0.95
CA SER A 92 9.41 21.39 -0.25
C SER A 92 10.67 20.82 -0.89
#